data_AF-A0A6N2B5C4-F1
#
_entry.id   AF-A0A6N2B5C4-F1
#
_cell.length_a   1.000
_cell.length_b   1.000
_cell.length_c   1.000
_cell.angle_alpha   90.00
_cell.angle_beta   90.00
_cell.angle_gamma   90.00
#
_symmetry.space_group_name_H-M   'P 1'
#
loop_
_entity.id
_entity.type
_entity.pdbx_description
1 polymer ?
#
loop_
_entity_poly.entity_id
_entity_poly.type
_entity_poly.pdbx_seq_one_letter_code
_entity_poly.pdbx_strand_id
1 'polypeptide(L)'
;IVSTRENLFESLLTELVILIVERVASYSLEDLVSVKLCFRFLNEVGNEHSVYQKVTLASFSTKPTWTRNQHSRSFMNICIASENLEAL
;
A
#
# COMPACT_ATOMS: atom_id res chain seq x y z
N ILE A 1 -8.95 38.39 1.32
CA ILE A 1 -8.13 37.73 2.36
C ILE A 1 -7.89 36.31 1.88
N VAL A 2 -6.74 36.06 1.24
CA VAL A 2 -6.35 34.71 0.85
C VAL A 2 -6.03 33.96 2.14
N SER A 3 -6.89 33.04 2.53
CA SER A 3 -6.59 32.11 3.63
C SER A 3 -5.59 31.10 3.07
N THR A 4 -4.31 31.42 3.19
CA THR A 4 -3.26 30.41 3.19
C THR A 4 -3.52 29.52 4.39
N ARG A 5 -4.13 28.35 4.17
CA ARG A 5 -3.96 27.24 5.09
C ARG A 5 -2.48 26.92 5.05
N GLU A 6 -1.71 27.50 5.97
CA GLU A 6 -0.34 27.09 6.18
C GLU A 6 -0.38 25.59 6.44
N ASN A 7 0.32 24.83 5.59
CA ASN A 7 0.42 23.39 5.73
C ASN A 7 1.12 23.12 7.06
N LEU A 8 0.35 22.78 8.10
CA LEU A 8 0.85 22.54 9.45
C LEU A 8 2.06 21.57 9.46
N PHE A 9 2.09 20.63 8.52
CA PHE A 9 3.17 19.67 8.33
C PHE A 9 4.46 20.27 7.78
N GLU A 10 4.41 21.33 6.97
CA GLU A 10 5.61 22.04 6.50
C GLU A 10 6.25 22.86 7.64
N SER A 11 5.49 23.19 8.68
CA SER A 11 6.00 23.88 9.89
C SER A 11 6.52 22.93 10.97
N LEU A 12 6.25 21.62 10.86
CA LEU A 12 6.74 20.60 11.78
C LEU A 12 8.15 20.15 11.37
N LEU A 13 8.96 19.76 12.36
CA LEU A 13 10.21 19.05 12.10
C LEU A 13 9.93 17.79 11.28
N THR A 14 10.65 17.59 10.18
CA THR A 14 10.48 16.45 9.27
C THR A 14 10.48 15.12 10.03
N GLU A 15 11.31 14.98 11.08
CA GLU A 15 11.35 13.78 11.91
C GLU A 15 10.02 13.49 12.62
N LEU A 16 9.31 14.52 13.10
CA LEU A 16 8.00 14.36 13.72
C LEU A 16 6.95 13.90 12.70
N VAL A 17 7.03 14.44 11.48
CA VAL A 17 6.12 14.03 10.40
C VAL A 17 6.38 12.59 10.00
N ILE A 18 7.66 12.17 9.89
CA ILE A 18 8.03 10.77 9.66
C ILE A 18 7.42 9.86 10.72
N LEU A 19 7.54 10.20 12.01
CA LEU A 19 6.96 9.39 13.10
C LEU A 19 5.42 9.27 13.00
N ILE A 20 4.73 10.34 12.61
CA ILE A 20 3.29 10.31 12.38
C ILE A 20 2.96 9.38 11.21
N VAL A 21 3.66 9.51 10.10
CA VAL A 21 3.43 8.70 8.89
C VAL A 21 3.79 7.23 9.13
N GLU A 22 4.86 6.93 9.87
CA GLU A 22 5.19 5.59 10.36
C GLU A 22 4.04 4.98 11.17
N ARG A 23 3.43 5.79 12.06
CA ARG A 23 2.31 5.33 12.87
C ARG A 23 1.10 5.04 12.01
N VAL A 24 0.80 5.88 11.01
CA VAL A 24 -0.28 5.64 10.04
C VAL A 24 -0.02 4.36 9.23
N ALA A 25 1.20 4.19 8.72
CA ALA A 25 1.61 2.99 7.98
C ALA A 25 1.43 1.70 8.80
N SER A 26 1.62 1.77 10.13
CA SER A 26 1.39 0.64 11.03
C SER A 26 -0.07 0.22 11.19
N TYR A 27 -1.04 1.06 10.77
CA TYR A 27 -2.46 0.72 10.77
C TYR A 27 -2.92 0.09 9.45
N SER A 28 -2.51 0.65 8.31
CA SER A 28 -2.84 0.11 6.99
C SER A 28 -1.95 0.69 5.89
N LEU A 29 -1.64 -0.14 4.87
CA LEU A 29 -1.04 0.33 3.62
C LEU A 29 -1.97 1.34 2.88
N GLU A 30 -3.28 1.14 2.94
CA GLU A 30 -4.25 2.03 2.28
C GLU A 30 -4.25 3.44 2.89
N ASP A 31 -4.10 3.52 4.22
CA ASP A 31 -3.99 4.80 4.91
C ASP A 31 -2.68 5.51 4.54
N LEU A 32 -1.57 4.77 4.42
CA LEU A 32 -0.30 5.33 3.94
C LEU A 32 -0.44 5.86 2.50
N VAL A 33 -1.08 5.12 1.60
CA VAL A 33 -1.32 5.58 0.23
C VAL A 33 -2.15 6.86 0.24
N SER A 34 -3.20 6.92 1.06
CA SER A 34 -4.04 8.11 1.20
C SER A 34 -3.25 9.33 1.67
N VAL A 35 -2.37 9.16 2.67
CA VAL A 35 -1.48 10.22 3.16
C VAL A 35 -0.55 10.73 2.05
N LYS A 36 0.06 9.82 1.27
CA LYS A 36 0.97 10.19 0.17
C LYS A 36 0.27 11.00 -0.93
N LEU A 37 -1.03 10.81 -1.12
CA LEU A 37 -1.80 11.54 -2.13
C LEU A 37 -2.20 12.96 -1.70
N CYS A 38 -2.12 13.30 -0.41
CA CYS A 38 -2.54 14.61 0.09
C CYS A 38 -1.64 15.76 -0.39
N PHE A 39 -0.32 15.62 -0.26
CA PHE A 39 0.65 16.68 -0.57
C PHE A 39 2.01 16.11 -0.99
N ARG A 40 2.78 16.87 -1.77
CA ARG A 40 4.13 16.48 -2.24
C ARG A 40 5.06 16.10 -1.08
N PHE A 41 5.10 16.93 -0.04
CA PHE A 41 5.93 16.67 1.14
C PHE A 41 5.57 15.34 1.83
N LEU A 42 4.28 15.02 1.96
CA LEU A 42 3.84 13.76 2.53
C LEU A 42 4.13 12.56 1.62
N ASN A 43 4.15 12.75 0.30
CA ASN A 43 4.62 11.74 -0.63
C ASN A 43 6.13 11.46 -0.44
N GLU A 44 6.94 12.50 -0.26
CA GLU A 44 8.38 12.38 0.01
C GLU A 44 8.61 11.64 1.33
N VAL A 45 7.99 12.11 2.42
CA VAL A 45 8.04 11.46 3.74
C VAL A 45 7.53 10.01 3.69
N GLY A 46 6.43 9.76 3.01
CA GLY A 46 5.86 8.41 2.87
C GLY A 46 6.67 7.46 1.98
N ASN A 47 7.77 7.92 1.38
CA ASN A 47 8.75 7.07 0.69
C ASN A 47 10.00 6.79 1.52
N GLU A 48 10.09 7.31 2.75
CA GLU A 48 11.18 6.99 3.67
C GLU A 48 11.24 5.50 3.99
N HIS A 49 12.46 4.96 4.09
CA HIS A 49 12.66 3.55 4.34
C HIS A 49 12.05 3.10 5.67
N SER A 50 12.15 3.94 6.71
CA SER A 50 11.61 3.66 8.04
C SER A 50 10.08 3.56 8.04
N VAL A 51 9.39 4.31 7.17
CA VAL A 51 7.94 4.21 6.97
C VAL A 51 7.56 2.85 6.40
N TYR A 52 8.25 2.39 5.35
CA TYR A 52 7.98 1.06 4.77
C TYR A 52 8.25 -0.09 5.75
N GLN A 53 9.25 0.04 6.63
CA GLN A 53 9.50 -0.94 7.70
C GLN A 53 8.34 -1.07 8.69
N LYS A 54 7.48 -0.05 8.80
CA LYS A 54 6.32 -0.04 9.70
C LYS A 54 5.01 -0.42 9.01
N VAL A 55 4.99 -0.54 7.69
CA VAL A 55 3.76 -0.87 6.94
C VAL A 55 3.21 -2.22 7.41
N THR A 56 1.97 -2.21 7.87
CA THR A 56 1.23 -3.45 8.07
C THR A 56 0.57 -3.89 6.77
N LEU A 57 0.72 -5.19 6.47
CA LEU A 57 0.02 -5.86 5.37
C LEU A 57 -1.15 -6.70 5.90
N ALA A 58 -1.61 -6.47 7.12
CA ALA A 58 -2.70 -7.24 7.72
C ALA A 58 -4.02 -7.18 6.91
N SER A 59 -4.28 -6.06 6.23
CA SER A 59 -5.39 -5.90 5.29
C SER A 59 -5.10 -6.46 3.89
N PHE A 60 -3.83 -6.69 3.56
CA PHE A 60 -3.42 -7.24 2.28
C PHE A 60 -3.63 -8.76 2.28
N SER A 61 -4.45 -9.26 1.35
CA SER A 61 -4.60 -10.70 1.16
C SER A 61 -3.29 -11.28 0.62
N THR A 62 -2.44 -11.78 1.51
CA THR A 62 -1.23 -12.54 1.15
C THR A 62 -1.53 -13.92 0.56
N LYS A 63 -2.80 -14.35 0.61
CA LYS A 63 -3.22 -15.54 -0.12
C LYS A 63 -3.11 -15.28 -1.61
N PRO A 64 -2.36 -16.10 -2.36
CA PRO A 64 -2.29 -15.97 -3.80
C PRO A 64 -3.71 -16.01 -4.37
N THR A 65 -4.04 -15.03 -5.19
CA THR A 65 -5.38 -14.79 -5.77
C THR A 65 -5.93 -16.02 -6.50
N TRP A 66 -5.05 -16.91 -6.99
CA TRP A 66 -5.44 -18.19 -7.57
C TRP A 66 -6.14 -19.14 -6.58
N THR A 67 -5.95 -18.97 -5.27
CA THR A 67 -6.57 -19.86 -4.27
C THR A 67 -8.04 -19.54 -4.05
N ARG A 68 -8.46 -18.31 -4.38
CA ARG A 68 -9.80 -17.78 -4.09
C ARG A 68 -10.78 -18.00 -5.25
N ASN A 69 -10.31 -18.15 -6.48
CA ASN A 69 -11.16 -18.36 -7.65
C ASN A 69 -11.23 -19.86 -8.02
N GLN A 70 -12.34 -20.51 -7.65
CA GLN A 70 -12.63 -21.90 -8.01
C GLN A 70 -12.58 -22.11 -9.54
N HIS A 71 -12.97 -21.10 -10.33
CA HIS A 71 -12.90 -21.16 -11.79
C HIS A 71 -11.46 -21.16 -12.29
N SER A 72 -10.57 -20.33 -11.72
CA SER A 72 -9.16 -20.34 -12.09
C SER A 72 -8.49 -21.67 -11.74
N ARG A 73 -8.80 -22.27 -10.58
CA ARG A 73 -8.28 -23.60 -10.21
C ARG A 73 -8.82 -24.70 -11.13
N SER A 74 -10.10 -24.65 -11.47
CA SER A 74 -10.71 -25.59 -12.41
C SER A 74 -10.09 -25.48 -13.80
N PHE A 75 -9.87 -24.25 -14.29
CA PHE A 75 -9.22 -24.00 -15.57
C PHE A 75 -7.79 -24.54 -15.59
N MET A 76 -6.98 -24.22 -14.59
CA MET A 76 -5.60 -24.73 -14.50
C MET A 76 -5.55 -26.26 -14.47
N ASN A 77 -6.44 -26.91 -13.71
CA ASN A 77 -6.52 -28.37 -13.66
C ASN A 77 -6.88 -28.99 -15.02
N ILE A 78 -7.78 -28.35 -15.78
CA ILE A 78 -8.16 -28.80 -17.13
C ILE A 78 -6.96 -28.66 -18.09
N CYS A 79 -6.25 -27.54 -18.06
CA CYS A 79 -5.07 -27.32 -18.90
C CYS A 79 -3.97 -28.35 -18.62
N ILE A 80 -3.68 -28.63 -17.34
CA ILE A 80 -2.70 -29.65 -16.94
C ILE A 80 -3.14 -31.05 -17.40
N ALA A 81 -4.40 -31.44 -17.14
CA ALA A 81 -4.93 -32.75 -17.52
C ALA A 81 -5.00 -32.97 -19.04
N SER A 82 -5.07 -31.87 -19.80
CA SER A 82 -5.13 -31.88 -21.27
C SER A 82 -3.76 -31.63 -21.92
N GLU A 83 -2.67 -31.59 -21.13
CA GLU A 83 -1.30 -31.25 -21.57
C GLU A 83 -1.19 -29.93 -22.35
N ASN A 84 -2.14 -29.01 -22.17
CA ASN A 84 -2.20 -27.72 -22.85
C ASN A 84 -1.59 -26.62 -21.97
N LEU A 85 -0.28 -26.69 -21.78
CA LEU A 85 0.45 -25.76 -20.91
C LEU A 85 0.58 -24.35 -21.50
N GLU A 86 0.41 -24.17 -22.81
CA GLU A 86 0.45 -22.83 -23.45
C GLU A 86 -0.73 -21.94 -23.07
N ALA A 87 -1.82 -22.52 -22.57
CA ALA A 87 -3.02 -21.80 -22.13
C ALA A 87 -2.98 -21.38 -20.64
N LEU A 88 -1.95 -21.78 -19.88
CA LEU A 88 -1.70 -21.39 -18.48
C LEU A 88 -0.96 -20.06 -18.40
#